data_AF-G3T9W2-F1
#
_entry.id   AF-G3T9W2-F1
#
_cell.length_a   1.000
_cell.length_b   1.000
_cell.length_c   1.000
_cell.angle_alpha   90.00
_cell.angle_beta   90.00
_cell.angle_gamma   90.00
#
_symmetry.space_group_name_H-M   'P 1'
#
loop_
_entity.id
_entity.type
_entity.pdbx_description
1 polymer ?
#
loop_
_entity_poly.entity_id
_entity_poly.type
_entity_poly.pdbx_seq_one_letter_code
_entity_poly.pdbx_strand_id
1 'polypeptide(L)'
;MEARALWLLAMVLALGFYRSAGEYIGLSAANQCAVPAKDRVDCGYPQVTPEQCNSRGCCFDSSIRGVPWCFKPLQETECTF
;
A
#
# COMPACT_ATOMS: atom_id res chain seq x y z
N MET A 1 -22.50 -43.75 -8.56
CA MET A 1 -21.12 -43.32 -8.90
C MET A 1 -20.86 -41.93 -8.32
N GLU A 2 -21.43 -41.62 -7.15
CA GLU A 2 -21.61 -40.23 -6.72
C GLU A 2 -20.55 -39.76 -5.73
N ALA A 3 -19.91 -40.68 -4.99
CA ALA A 3 -18.94 -40.32 -3.97
C ALA A 3 -17.69 -39.63 -4.56
N ARG A 4 -17.28 -40.01 -5.78
CA ARG A 4 -16.15 -39.39 -6.48
C ARG A 4 -16.49 -37.97 -6.95
N ALA A 5 -17.68 -37.77 -7.50
CA ALA A 5 -18.15 -36.46 -7.91
C ALA A 5 -18.28 -35.52 -6.70
N LEU A 6 -18.83 -36.02 -5.59
CA LEU A 6 -18.94 -35.27 -4.34
C LEU A 6 -17.57 -34.91 -3.74
N TRP A 7 -16.60 -35.83 -3.78
CA TRP A 7 -15.24 -35.56 -3.32
C TRP A 7 -14.52 -34.51 -4.18
N LEU A 8 -14.68 -34.61 -5.51
CA LEU A 8 -14.08 -33.65 -6.44
C LEU A 8 -14.70 -32.26 -6.27
N LEU A 9 -16.02 -32.16 -6.06
CA LEU A 9 -16.70 -30.90 -5.78
C LEU A 9 -16.22 -30.26 -4.46
N ALA A 10 -16.02 -31.06 -3.41
CA ALA A 10 -15.46 -30.57 -2.14
C ALA A 10 -14.02 -30.05 -2.29
N MET A 11 -13.19 -30.73 -3.10
CA MET A 11 -11.81 -30.28 -3.38
C MET A 11 -11.76 -28.99 -4.21
N VAL A 12 -12.66 -28.82 -5.19
CA VAL A 12 -12.77 -27.59 -5.99
C VAL A 12 -13.22 -26.40 -5.13
N LEU A 13 -14.17 -26.62 -4.22
CA LEU A 13 -14.60 -25.59 -3.27
C LEU A 13 -13.45 -25.21 -2.31
N ALA A 14 -12.74 -26.20 -1.74
CA ALA A 14 -11.60 -25.94 -0.87
C ALA A 14 -10.49 -25.15 -1.61
N LEU A 15 -10.10 -25.57 -2.82
CA LEU A 15 -9.09 -24.87 -3.63
C LEU A 15 -9.55 -23.51 -4.15
N GLY A 16 -10.87 -23.29 -4.29
CA GLY A 16 -11.47 -22.03 -4.72
C GLY A 16 -11.46 -20.94 -3.65
N PHE A 17 -11.44 -21.30 -2.36
CA PHE A 17 -11.35 -20.32 -1.25
C PHE A 17 -9.92 -19.97 -0.82
N TYR A 18 -8.91 -20.80 -1.14
CA TYR A 18 -7.51 -20.46 -0.81
C TYR A 18 -6.91 -19.34 -1.68
N ARG A 19 -7.61 -18.87 -2.72
CA ARG A 19 -7.09 -17.89 -3.69
C ARG A 19 -7.46 -16.44 -3.44
N SER A 20 -8.00 -16.08 -2.28
CA SER A 20 -8.32 -14.67 -1.97
C SER A 20 -7.90 -14.23 -0.56
N ALA A 21 -6.70 -14.60 -0.14
CA ALA A 21 -5.96 -13.87 0.89
C ALA A 21 -4.43 -13.93 0.67
N GLY A 22 -4.00 -14.35 -0.52
CA GLY A 22 -2.61 -14.33 -0.93
C GLY A 22 -2.41 -13.24 -1.95
N GLU A 23 -1.63 -12.23 -1.57
CA GLU A 23 -0.81 -11.44 -2.50
C GLU A 23 -1.51 -10.32 -3.29
N TYR A 24 -2.10 -9.32 -2.61
CA TYR A 24 -1.92 -7.96 -3.12
C TYR A 24 -0.51 -7.54 -2.71
N ILE A 25 0.49 -7.76 -3.57
CA ILE A 25 1.76 -7.01 -3.47
C ILE A 25 1.44 -5.58 -3.95
N GLY A 26 0.59 -4.89 -3.17
CA GLY A 26 0.46 -3.46 -3.21
C GLY A 26 1.57 -2.95 -2.32
N LEU A 27 2.68 -2.57 -2.96
CA LEU A 27 3.73 -1.70 -2.47
C LEU A 27 3.77 -1.57 -0.94
N SER A 28 4.61 -2.37 -0.26
CA SER A 28 4.81 -2.26 1.19
C SER A 28 5.01 -0.79 1.58
N ALA A 29 4.47 -0.35 2.73
CA ALA A 29 4.46 1.06 3.15
C ALA A 29 5.84 1.75 3.04
N ALA A 30 6.93 1.00 3.10
CA ALA A 30 8.30 1.46 2.85
C ALA A 30 8.52 2.06 1.45
N ASN A 31 7.95 1.46 0.40
CA ASN A 31 8.12 1.94 -0.97
C ASN A 31 7.20 3.13 -1.29
N GLN A 32 6.10 3.29 -0.56
CA GLN A 32 5.16 4.41 -0.76
C GLN A 32 5.76 5.76 -0.36
N CYS A 33 6.78 5.79 0.50
CA CYS A 33 7.44 7.03 0.94
C CYS A 33 8.70 7.41 0.14
N ALA A 34 9.06 6.63 -0.88
CA ALA A 34 10.22 6.89 -1.74
C ALA A 34 9.92 7.95 -2.82
N VAL A 35 9.42 9.13 -2.40
CA VAL A 35 9.08 10.25 -3.31
C VAL A 35 10.29 11.18 -3.46
N PRO A 36 10.76 11.45 -4.70
CA PRO A 36 11.80 12.43 -4.95
C PRO A 36 11.42 13.80 -4.39
N ALA A 37 12.38 14.51 -3.78
CA ALA A 37 12.14 15.79 -3.10
C ALA A 37 11.39 16.84 -3.94
N LYS A 38 11.68 16.87 -5.25
CA LYS A 38 11.07 17.77 -6.24
C LYS A 38 9.59 17.45 -6.52
N ASP A 39 9.17 16.22 -6.29
CA ASP A 39 7.83 15.71 -6.59
C ASP A 39 6.99 15.59 -5.30
N ARG A 40 7.54 16.02 -4.15
CA ARG A 40 6.84 16.00 -2.86
C ARG A 40 5.70 17.00 -2.85
N VAL A 41 4.49 16.47 -2.70
CA VAL A 41 3.28 17.25 -2.47
C VAL A 41 3.06 17.39 -0.97
N ASP A 42 2.99 18.61 -0.46
CA ASP A 42 2.75 18.89 0.95
C ASP A 42 1.45 18.23 1.44
N CYS A 43 1.54 17.52 2.57
CA CYS A 43 0.42 16.88 3.26
C CYS A 43 0.24 17.42 4.69
N GLY A 44 1.15 18.28 5.14
CA GLY A 44 1.22 18.74 6.51
C GLY A 44 0.94 20.23 6.66
N TYR A 45 1.68 20.81 7.59
CA TYR A 45 1.79 22.24 7.86
C TYR A 45 3.23 22.54 8.27
N PRO A 46 3.67 23.81 8.26
CA PRO A 46 5.01 24.17 8.71
C PRO A 46 5.28 23.64 10.12
N GLN A 47 6.45 23.06 10.35
CA GLN A 47 6.88 22.51 11.65
C GLN A 47 6.07 21.32 12.18
N VAL A 48 5.37 20.58 11.30
CA VAL A 48 4.74 19.31 11.66
C VAL A 48 5.77 18.30 12.18
N THR A 49 5.43 17.57 13.25
CA THR A 49 6.31 16.50 13.77
C THR A 49 6.18 15.23 12.94
N PRO A 50 7.18 14.33 12.97
CA PRO A 50 7.09 13.05 12.27
C PRO A 50 5.83 12.26 12.64
N GLU A 51 5.44 12.25 13.90
CA GLU A 51 4.27 11.53 14.41
C GLU A 51 2.96 12.15 13.90
N GLN A 52 2.88 13.49 13.88
CA GLN A 52 1.73 14.21 13.35
C GLN A 52 1.58 14.02 11.84
N CYS A 53 2.68 13.93 11.11
CA CYS A 53 2.66 13.62 9.68
C CYS A 53 2.22 12.17 9.41
N ASN A 54 2.83 11.21 10.11
CA ASN A 54 2.54 9.77 9.95
C ASN A 54 1.10 9.43 10.38
N SER A 55 0.59 10.05 11.44
CA SER A 55 -0.81 9.88 11.87
C SER A 55 -1.84 10.37 10.86
N ARG A 56 -1.45 11.26 9.93
CA ARG A 56 -2.27 11.69 8.79
C ARG A 56 -2.21 10.72 7.60
N GLY A 57 -1.46 9.62 7.72
CA GLY A 57 -1.20 8.68 6.62
C GLY A 57 -0.24 9.24 5.57
N CYS A 58 0.66 10.14 5.99
CA CYS A 58 1.64 10.78 5.11
C CYS A 58 3.07 10.45 5.53
N CYS A 59 4.00 10.68 4.62
CA CYS A 59 5.41 10.36 4.79
C CYS A 59 6.19 11.56 5.32
N PHE A 60 7.10 11.32 6.26
CA PHE A 60 7.97 12.35 6.81
C PHE A 60 9.43 12.13 6.40
N ASP A 61 10.06 13.15 5.80
CA ASP A 61 11.51 13.18 5.55
C ASP A 61 12.05 14.62 5.65
N SER A 62 12.91 14.85 6.64
CA SER A 62 13.60 16.13 6.89
C SER A 62 15.02 16.18 6.34
N SER A 63 15.46 15.16 5.60
CA SER A 63 16.83 15.07 5.06
C SER A 63 17.17 16.18 4.06
N ILE A 64 16.17 16.78 3.42
CA ILE A 64 16.33 17.80 2.37
C ILE A 64 15.63 19.08 2.81
N ARG A 65 16.35 20.21 2.74
CA ARG A 65 15.82 21.55 3.07
C ARG A 65 15.18 22.18 1.84
N GLY A 66 14.20 23.07 2.07
CA GLY A 66 13.52 23.80 0.99
C GLY A 66 12.42 23.01 0.27
N VAL A 67 12.05 21.84 0.79
CA VAL A 67 10.95 20.99 0.28
C VAL A 67 10.01 20.62 1.44
N PRO A 68 8.77 20.20 1.17
CA PRO A 68 7.86 19.72 2.20
C PRO A 68 8.46 18.51 2.93
N TRP A 69 8.56 18.59 4.25
CA TRP A 69 9.01 17.47 5.08
C TRP A 69 7.89 16.44 5.30
N CYS A 70 6.64 16.88 5.30
CA CYS A 70 5.49 15.99 5.34
C CYS A 70 4.82 15.97 3.97
N PHE A 71 4.84 14.82 3.30
CA PHE A 71 4.39 14.70 1.93
C PHE A 71 3.49 13.49 1.71
N LYS A 72 2.69 13.54 0.64
CA LYS A 72 1.81 12.42 0.25
C LYS A 72 2.63 11.19 -0.16
N PRO A 73 2.20 9.98 0.21
CA PRO A 73 2.79 8.75 -0.34
C PRO A 73 2.53 8.67 -1.85
N LEU A 74 3.32 7.85 -2.53
CA LEU A 74 3.00 7.36 -3.88
C LEU A 74 1.65 6.65 -3.80
N GLN A 75 0.61 7.27 -4.35
CA GLN A 75 -0.65 6.59 -4.54
C GLN A 75 -0.46 5.64 -5.72
N GLU A 76 -0.60 4.34 -5.49
CA GLU A 76 -1.06 3.42 -6.53
C GLU A 76 -2.49 3.85 -6.88
N THR A 77 -2.64 4.96 -7.61
CA THR A 77 -3.57 4.86 -8.72
C THR A 77 -2.88 3.83 -9.58
N GLU A 78 -3.48 2.65 -9.68
CA GLU A 78 -3.03 1.55 -10.51
C GLU A 78 -2.19 2.09 -11.68
N CYS A 79 -1.00 1.55 -11.91
CA CYS A 79 -0.45 1.53 -13.25
C CYS A 79 -1.41 0.72 -14.14
N THR A 80 -2.64 1.18 -14.34
CA THR A 80 -3.57 0.67 -15.33
C THR A 80 -3.10 1.29 -16.62
N PHE A 81 -2.33 0.46 -17.33
CA PHE A 81 -1.93 0.63 -18.71
C PHE A 81 -3.17 0.75 -19.61
#